data_AF-A0A2M8Q7M8-F1
#
_entry.id   AF-A0A2M8Q7M8-F1
#
_cell.length_a   1.000
_cell.length_b   1.000
_cell.length_c   1.000
_cell.angle_alpha   90.00
_cell.angle_beta   90.00
_cell.angle_gamma   90.00
#
_symmetry.space_group_name_H-M   'P 1'
#
loop_
_entity.id
_entity.type
_entity.pdbx_description
1 polymer ?
#
loop_
_entity_poly.entity_id
_entity_poly.type
_entity_poly.pdbx_seq_one_letter_code
_entity_poly.pdbx_strand_id
1 'polypeptide(L)' 'APYHASQMYARNIANFLLHIAKQGSIDFSSDDEILRETLVAHGGAVVHGRVRELLGGA' A
#
# COMPACT_ATOMS: atom_id res chain seq x y z
N ALA A 1 2.33 20.09 -17.69
CA ALA A 1 0.92 20.44 -17.40
C ALA A 1 0.36 19.46 -16.37
N PRO A 2 -0.32 19.93 -15.31
CA PRO A 2 -0.85 19.08 -14.23
C PRO A 2 -1.88 18.04 -14.68
N TYR A 3 -2.53 18.23 -15.83
CA TYR A 3 -3.46 17.25 -16.43
C TYR A 3 -2.82 15.88 -16.70
N HIS A 4 -1.57 15.86 -17.18
CA HIS A 4 -0.82 14.62 -17.39
C HIS A 4 -0.37 13.98 -16.07
N ALA A 5 -0.05 14.80 -15.06
CA ALA A 5 0.36 14.31 -13.75
C ALA A 5 -0.81 13.65 -13.00
N SER A 6 -1.99 14.28 -12.99
CA SER A 6 -3.20 13.70 -12.40
C SER A 6 -3.60 12.39 -13.10
N GLN A 7 -3.52 12.33 -14.43
CA GLN A 7 -3.80 11.09 -15.17
C GLN A 7 -2.80 9.98 -14.86
N MET A 8 -1.50 10.29 -14.81
CA MET A 8 -0.47 9.32 -14.44
C MET A 8 -0.69 8.79 -13.02
N TYR A 9 -0.99 9.68 -12.06
CA TYR A 9 -1.26 9.29 -10.68
C TYR A 9 -2.50 8.39 -10.58
N ALA A 10 -3.61 8.77 -11.23
CA ALA A 10 -4.83 7.97 -11.25
C ALA A 10 -4.59 6.57 -11.84
N ARG A 11 -3.80 6.48 -12.92
CA ARG A 11 -3.42 5.19 -13.52
C ARG A 11 -2.60 4.33 -12.56
N ASN A 12 -1.65 4.91 -11.83
CA ASN A 12 -0.87 4.18 -10.84
C ASN A 12 -1.73 3.66 -9.69
N ILE A 13 -2.64 4.48 -9.16
CA ILE A 13 -3.58 4.06 -8.10
C ILE A 13 -4.50 2.95 -8.59
N ALA A 14 -5.08 3.08 -9.79
CA ALA A 14 -5.95 2.04 -10.36
C ALA A 14 -5.20 0.72 -10.54
N ASN A 15 -3.99 0.76 -11.08
CA ASN A 15 -3.16 -0.43 -11.26
C ASN A 15 -2.79 -1.09 -9.92
N PHE A 16 -2.43 -0.29 -8.92
CA PHE A 16 -2.13 -0.78 -7.57
C PHE A 16 -3.34 -1.46 -6.93
N LEU A 17 -4.53 -0.85 -7.01
CA LEU A 17 -5.76 -1.44 -6.48
C LEU A 17 -6.13 -2.75 -7.19
N LEU A 18 -6.02 -2.80 -8.52
CA LEU A 18 -6.24 -4.02 -9.29
C LEU A 18 -5.24 -5.14 -8.94
N HIS A 19 -4.01 -4.76 -8.58
CA HIS A 19 -2.97 -5.71 -8.16
C HIS A 19 -3.26 -6.32 -6.79
N ILE A 20 -3.63 -5.51 -5.79
CA ILE A 20 -3.78 -5.95 -4.40
C ILE A 20 -5.20 -6.46 -4.05
N ALA A 21 -6.24 -5.95 -4.69
CA ALA A 21 -7.64 -6.25 -4.34
C ALA A 21 -8.22 -7.36 -5.25
N LYS A 22 -7.55 -8.51 -5.28
CA LYS A 22 -7.95 -9.64 -6.12
C LYS A 22 -9.32 -10.15 -5.68
N GLN A 23 -10.23 -10.34 -6.65
CA GLN A 23 -11.60 -10.79 -6.40
C GLN A 23 -12.39 -9.88 -5.43
N GLY A 24 -12.06 -8.59 -5.37
CA GLY A 24 -12.75 -7.61 -4.51
C GLY A 24 -12.34 -7.69 -3.03
N SER A 25 -11.29 -8.45 -2.70
CA SER A 25 -10.75 -8.57 -1.34
C SER A 25 -9.24 -8.38 -1.35
N ILE A 26 -8.69 -7.90 -0.23
CA ILE A 26 -7.25 -7.79 -0.03
C ILE A 26 -6.84 -8.93 0.90
N ASP A 27 -5.91 -9.76 0.44
CA ASP A 27 -5.26 -10.75 1.28
C ASP A 27 -4.09 -10.09 2.03
N PHE A 28 -4.37 -9.64 3.26
CA PHE A 28 -3.37 -9.02 4.13
C PHE A 28 -2.31 -10.00 4.66
N SER A 29 -2.44 -11.30 4.41
CA SER A 29 -1.43 -12.31 4.76
C SER A 29 -0.45 -12.60 3.61
N SER A 30 -0.66 -12.00 2.44
CA SER A 30 0.20 -12.14 1.27
C SER A 30 1.62 -11.62 1.51
N ASP A 31 2.63 -12.33 0.99
CA ASP A 31 4.03 -11.89 0.97
C ASP A 31 4.38 -11.00 -0.24
N ASP A 32 3.34 -10.46 -0.91
CA ASP A 32 3.50 -9.50 -1.99
C ASP A 32 4.22 -8.23 -1.48
N GLU A 33 5.42 -7.98 -2.00
CA GLU A 33 6.26 -6.86 -1.59
C GLU A 33 5.57 -5.51 -1.79
N ILE A 34 4.80 -5.33 -2.85
CA ILE A 34 4.10 -4.07 -3.13
C ILE A 34 3.03 -3.80 -2.06
N LEU A 35 2.28 -4.83 -1.67
CA LEU A 35 1.33 -4.72 -0.56
C LEU A 35 2.05 -4.42 0.75
N ARG A 36 3.09 -5.20 1.10
CA ARG A 36 3.82 -5.10 2.37
C ARG A 36 4.47 -3.73 2.56
N GLU A 37 5.19 -3.24 1.55
CA GLU A 37 5.90 -1.95 1.61
C GLU A 37 4.96 -0.74 1.49
N THR A 38 3.71 -0.94 1.07
CA THR A 38 2.71 0.15 1.03
C THR A 38 1.80 0.16 2.27
N LEU A 39 1.65 -0.96 2.98
CA LEU A 39 0.73 -1.10 4.12
C LEU A 39 1.36 -0.56 5.42
N VAL A 40 0.92 0.62 5.86
CA VAL A 40 1.46 1.26 7.08
C VAL A 40 0.93 0.64 8.37
N ALA A 41 -0.39 0.43 8.46
CA ALA A 41 -1.06 -0.06 9.66
C ALA A 41 -2.21 -1.01 9.31
N HIS A 42 -2.40 -2.02 10.15
CA HIS A 42 -3.50 -2.98 10.03
C HIS A 42 -3.81 -3.58 11.41
N GLY A 43 -5.08 -3.88 11.68
CA GLY A 43 -5.48 -4.54 12.93
C GLY A 43 -5.12 -3.77 14.21
N GLY A 44 -5.03 -2.43 14.16
CA GLY A 44 -4.68 -1.61 15.32
C GLY A 44 -3.18 -1.49 15.61
N ALA A 45 -2.32 -2.01 14.74
CA ALA A 45 -0.86 -1.92 14.88
C ALA A 45 -0.20 -1.31 13.64
N VAL A 46 0.97 -0.68 13.83
CA VAL A 46 1.87 -0.28 12.74
C VAL A 46 2.64 -1.52 12.30
N VAL A 47 2.43 -1.93 11.04
CA VAL A 47 3.00 -3.16 10.48
C VAL A 47 4.19 -2.90 9.56
N HIS A 48 4.30 -1.69 9.00
CA HIS A 48 5.44 -1.30 8.18
C HIS A 48 6.71 -1.10 9.03
N GLY A 49 7.75 -1.90 8.76
CA GLY A 49 8.98 -1.93 9.57
C GLY A 49 9.61 -0.56 9.81
N ARG A 50 9.91 0.18 8.74
CA ARG A 50 10.48 1.53 8.84
C ARG A 50 9.61 2.52 9.62
N VAL A 51 8.29 2.47 9.47
CA VAL A 51 7.39 3.38 10.20
C VAL A 51 7.37 3.02 11.68
N ARG A 52 7.41 1.72 12.00
CA ARG A 52 7.50 1.24 13.38
C ARG A 52 8.78 1.72 14.06
N GLU A 53 9.93 1.60 13.37
CA GLU A 53 11.22 2.10 13.85
C GLU A 53 11.19 3.62 14.13
N LEU A 54 10.64 4.42 13.20
CA LEU A 54 10.54 5.87 13.34
C LEU A 54 9.65 6.30 14.52
N LEU A 55 8.67 5.47 14.89
CA LEU A 55 7.77 5.71 16.03
C LEU A 55 8.34 5.19 17.37
N GLY A 56 9.57 4.64 17.37
CA GLY A 56 10.21 4.11 18.58
C GLY A 56 9.77 2.69 18.94
N GLY A 57 9.12 1.97 18.02
CA GLY A 57 8.88 0.53 18.16
C GLY A 57 10.13 -0.28 17.80
N ALA A 58 10.43 -1.30 18.60
CA ALA A 58 11.51 -2.25 18.34
C ALA A 58 11.28 -3.12 17.08
#